data_AF-A0A7S1BVY6-F1
#
_entry.id   AF-A0A7S1BVY6-F1
#
_cell.length_a   1.000
_cell.length_b   1.000
_cell.length_c   1.000
_cell.angle_alpha   90.00
_cell.angle_beta   90.00
_cell.angle_gamma   90.00
#
_symmetry.space_group_name_H-M   'P 1'
#
loop_
_entity.id
_entity.type
_entity.pdbx_description
1 polymer ?
#
loop_
_entity_poly.entity_id
_entity_poly.type
_entity_poly.pdbx_seq_one_letter_code
_entity_poly.pdbx_strand_id
1 'polypeptide(L)'
;GLKQVMLAVVPGIEVKLKGVQNLAVNYRVTRDVLQVANSVLKVAKQHFPAAIEHAVEEQAEHDLGMKVVLCYWNNAVEKRVSFGTEQALIFSSNGPKDTKAEMKNWIGDHPFILSSLESKGLEFDDVVIAFDLDRKAWEVDSERVSSLRMLRELYVAITRARQRVVILVKRQGNSMEHFFRTLGYSFDDILEDDASVIYLEFNKEIAPEQWLKRGHELFEQEQYAISANCFKSAGTFSFAAWATGRASLKKSKVEARECYRIAARLFFEEGDFRHTLTLLKEVIAIPPWNAEDDPIYKHSKLELPLFLSREETVQFALGREQWDEISIDDIKSKSIAKHLHSYRADRHLKSMIKDCYGTNHFSDLEYTLPLPVGDFLYHNTKEFSCAVKLFLREGDVGMAEESTVKAINLEKNSFRNGMIQSLVTVWEDHRHDQSKLIKTGLTYMLLNLFQSPENATKLYPEKCVQYLGPEIIILALDRKVL
;
A
#
# COMPACT_ATOMS: atom_id res chain seq x y z
N GLY A 1 -3.12 6.68 19.76
CA GLY A 1 -4.28 7.43 19.20
C GLY A 1 -5.55 7.27 20.03
N LEU A 2 -5.46 7.32 21.36
CA LEU A 2 -6.52 6.94 22.31
C LEU A 2 -7.23 8.14 22.98
N LYS A 3 -7.15 9.34 22.40
CA LYS A 3 -8.11 10.45 22.66
C LYS A 3 -9.24 10.49 21.63
N GLN A 4 -9.30 9.50 20.72
CA GLN A 4 -10.19 9.46 19.55
C GLN A 4 -11.65 9.17 19.86
N VAL A 5 -12.06 9.16 21.12
CA VAL A 5 -13.44 9.35 21.51
C VAL A 5 -13.37 10.16 22.80
N MET A 6 -13.76 11.44 22.76
CA MET A 6 -14.49 11.97 23.90
C MET A 6 -15.60 10.97 24.14
N LEU A 7 -15.38 10.14 25.17
CA LEU A 7 -16.04 8.88 25.44
C LEU A 7 -17.55 9.10 25.61
N ALA A 8 -18.29 9.04 24.51
CA ALA A 8 -19.60 8.42 24.52
C ALA A 8 -19.35 6.93 24.74
N VAL A 9 -19.31 6.53 26.01
CA VAL A 9 -19.24 5.12 26.39
C VAL A 9 -20.57 4.48 26.04
N VAL A 10 -20.54 3.43 25.23
CA VAL A 10 -21.66 2.49 25.17
C VAL A 10 -21.69 1.77 26.52
N PRO A 11 -22.84 1.73 27.23
CA PRO A 11 -22.95 1.08 28.53
C PRO A 11 -22.31 -0.32 28.53
N GLY A 12 -21.42 -0.60 29.49
CA GLY A 12 -20.75 -1.89 29.63
C GLY A 12 -19.31 -1.97 29.12
N ILE A 13 -18.75 -0.89 28.53
CA ILE A 13 -17.31 -0.81 28.24
C ILE A 13 -16.48 -0.57 29.51
N GLU A 14 -17.10 -0.09 30.60
CA GLU A 14 -16.40 0.25 31.86
C GLU A 14 -15.60 -0.94 32.43
N VAL A 15 -16.13 -2.16 32.28
CA VAL A 15 -15.47 -3.41 32.72
C VAL A 15 -14.16 -3.65 31.95
N LYS A 16 -14.10 -3.23 30.68
CA LYS A 16 -12.88 -3.30 29.85
C LYS A 16 -11.92 -2.13 30.10
N LEU A 17 -12.42 -0.98 30.56
CA LEU A 17 -11.60 0.19 30.90
C LEU A 17 -10.87 0.06 32.24
N LYS A 18 -11.27 -0.85 33.14
CA LYS A 18 -10.58 -1.11 34.43
C LYS A 18 -9.10 -1.51 34.31
N GLY A 19 -8.66 -1.97 33.14
CA GLY A 19 -7.26 -2.28 32.83
C GLY A 19 -6.49 -1.17 32.10
N VAL A 20 -7.11 -0.01 31.85
CA VAL A 20 -6.51 1.08 31.07
C VAL A 20 -5.75 2.03 32.01
N GLN A 21 -4.47 2.20 31.76
CA GLN A 21 -3.64 3.20 32.44
C GLN A 21 -3.72 4.53 31.69
N ASN A 22 -3.99 5.61 32.44
CA ASN A 22 -4.03 6.96 31.91
C ASN A 22 -2.66 7.63 32.08
N LEU A 23 -2.14 8.22 30.99
CA LEU A 23 -0.98 9.10 31.05
C LEU A 23 -1.47 10.53 31.29
N ALA A 24 -1.47 10.96 32.55
CA ALA A 24 -1.98 12.28 32.95
C ALA A 24 -0.90 13.38 32.91
N VAL A 25 0.38 13.02 32.84
CA VAL A 25 1.50 13.98 32.80
C VAL A 25 1.89 14.26 31.34
N ASN A 26 1.87 15.52 30.95
CA ASN A 26 2.23 16.00 29.63
C ASN A 26 3.57 16.73 29.68
N TYR A 27 4.58 16.15 29.03
CA TYR A 27 5.94 16.69 28.95
C TYR A 27 6.18 17.54 27.69
N ARG A 28 5.19 17.64 26.80
CA ARG A 28 5.36 18.22 25.45
C ARG A 28 4.79 19.62 25.31
N VAL A 29 3.74 19.91 26.07
CA VAL A 29 2.94 21.14 25.98
C VAL A 29 3.21 21.99 27.22
N THR A 30 3.38 23.30 27.04
CA THR A 30 3.51 24.24 28.15
C THR A 30 2.27 24.26 29.05
N ARG A 31 2.47 24.59 30.33
CA ARG A 31 1.40 24.66 31.35
C ARG A 31 0.23 25.53 30.91
N ASP A 32 0.48 26.71 30.34
CA ASP A 32 -0.57 27.67 29.98
C ASP A 32 -1.44 27.17 28.83
N VAL A 33 -0.82 26.63 27.77
CA VAL A 33 -1.53 26.01 26.64
C VAL A 33 -2.37 24.82 27.13
N LEU A 34 -1.82 24.03 28.04
CA LEU A 34 -2.52 22.89 28.64
C LEU A 34 -3.67 23.35 29.55
N GLN A 35 -3.51 24.45 30.28
CA GLN A 35 -4.54 25.02 31.12
C GLN A 35 -5.75 25.46 30.29
N VAL A 36 -5.54 26.13 29.15
CA VAL A 36 -6.64 26.44 28.22
C VAL A 36 -7.31 25.16 27.72
N ALA A 37 -6.52 24.16 27.31
CA ALA A 37 -7.06 22.89 26.84
C ALA A 37 -7.90 22.18 27.93
N ASN A 38 -7.43 22.19 29.18
CA ASN A 38 -8.16 21.64 30.33
C ASN A 38 -9.43 22.46 30.64
N SER A 39 -9.40 23.78 30.55
CA SER A 39 -10.61 24.62 30.68
C SER A 39 -11.64 24.28 29.61
N VAL A 40 -11.21 24.12 28.35
CA VAL A 40 -12.09 23.69 27.25
C VAL A 40 -12.70 22.32 27.57
N LEU A 41 -11.90 21.38 28.09
CA LEU A 41 -12.37 20.07 28.48
C LEU A 41 -13.38 20.12 29.64
N LYS A 42 -13.15 21.00 30.63
CA LYS A 42 -14.04 21.21 31.76
C LYS A 42 -15.40 21.76 31.32
N VAL A 43 -15.41 22.79 30.48
CA VAL A 43 -16.65 23.32 29.87
C VAL A 43 -17.36 22.23 29.08
N ALA A 44 -16.61 21.46 28.28
CA ALA A 44 -17.19 20.37 27.52
C ALA A 44 -17.84 19.32 28.45
N LYS A 45 -17.20 18.91 29.55
CA LYS A 45 -17.77 17.98 30.54
C LYS A 45 -19.02 18.52 31.23
N GLN A 46 -19.07 19.82 31.52
CA GLN A 46 -20.21 20.45 32.18
C GLN A 46 -21.47 20.40 31.30
N HIS A 47 -21.32 20.71 30.01
CA HIS A 47 -22.46 20.80 29.07
C HIS A 47 -22.73 19.50 28.29
N PHE A 48 -21.77 18.58 28.22
CA PHE A 48 -21.91 17.32 27.49
C PHE A 48 -21.36 16.12 28.29
N PRO A 49 -21.84 15.87 29.53
CA PRO A 49 -21.28 14.86 30.42
C PRO A 49 -21.28 13.46 29.80
N ALA A 50 -22.41 13.05 29.20
CA ALA A 50 -22.57 11.74 28.57
C ALA A 50 -21.61 11.48 27.38
N ALA A 51 -21.00 12.53 26.83
CA ALA A 51 -20.09 12.41 25.70
C ALA A 51 -18.61 12.51 26.11
N ILE A 52 -18.27 12.84 27.37
CA ILE A 52 -16.89 13.22 27.79
C ILE A 52 -16.56 12.76 29.21
N GLU A 53 -17.42 11.94 29.81
CA GLU A 53 -17.42 11.59 31.24
C GLU A 53 -16.03 11.20 31.79
N HIS A 54 -15.27 10.39 31.05
CA HIS A 54 -14.00 9.83 31.52
C HIS A 54 -12.75 10.58 31.05
N ALA A 55 -12.89 11.76 30.44
CA ALA A 55 -11.71 12.54 30.10
C ALA A 55 -11.01 13.00 31.38
N VAL A 56 -9.69 12.87 31.49
CA VAL A 56 -8.92 13.29 32.67
C VAL A 56 -8.19 14.59 32.36
N GLU A 57 -8.11 15.49 33.32
CA GLU A 57 -7.29 16.71 33.19
C GLU A 57 -5.81 16.34 33.16
N GLU A 58 -5.04 17.05 32.34
CA GLU A 58 -3.61 16.80 32.20
C GLU A 58 -2.79 17.78 33.04
N GLN A 59 -1.64 17.33 33.54
CA GLN A 59 -0.69 18.15 34.28
C GLN A 59 0.56 18.39 33.44
N ALA A 60 1.00 19.64 33.36
CA ALA A 60 2.24 20.02 32.69
C ALA A 60 3.37 20.16 33.70
N GLU A 61 4.56 19.65 33.36
CA GLU A 61 5.76 19.80 34.17
C GLU A 61 6.59 21.03 33.78
N HIS A 62 6.52 21.46 32.51
CA HIS A 62 7.27 22.59 32.00
C HIS A 62 6.45 23.88 31.94
N ASP A 63 7.04 24.95 32.48
CA ASP A 63 6.53 26.31 32.40
C ASP A 63 7.58 27.16 31.68
N LEU A 64 7.43 27.27 30.36
CA LEU A 64 8.31 28.07 29.50
C LEU A 64 7.80 29.52 29.35
N GLY A 65 6.75 29.91 30.09
CA GLY A 65 6.22 31.27 30.14
C GLY A 65 5.64 31.78 28.81
N MET A 66 4.67 31.07 28.23
CA MET A 66 4.16 31.38 26.88
C MET A 66 2.67 31.67 26.80
N LYS A 67 2.35 32.62 25.91
CA LYS A 67 1.08 33.36 25.83
C LYS A 67 0.05 32.64 24.97
N VAL A 68 -1.15 32.47 25.52
CA VAL A 68 -2.37 32.31 24.72
C VAL A 68 -2.83 33.70 24.37
N VAL A 69 -2.89 34.00 23.06
CA VAL A 69 -3.22 35.33 22.55
C VAL A 69 -4.48 35.25 21.72
N LEU A 70 -5.43 36.16 21.96
CA LEU A 70 -6.53 36.43 21.05
C LEU A 70 -6.14 37.59 20.15
N CYS A 71 -6.37 37.47 18.85
CA CYS A 71 -6.13 38.57 17.92
C CYS A 71 -7.30 38.70 16.96
N TYR A 72 -7.73 39.93 16.66
CA TYR A 72 -8.80 40.11 15.69
C TYR A 72 -8.36 39.69 14.31
N TRP A 73 -9.19 38.86 13.66
CA TRP A 73 -8.96 38.36 12.31
C TRP A 73 -8.56 39.47 11.33
N ASN A 74 -9.32 40.57 11.32
CA ASN A 74 -9.09 41.69 10.39
C ASN A 74 -7.74 42.34 10.61
N ASN A 75 -7.28 42.46 11.86
CA ASN A 75 -5.99 43.06 12.17
C ASN A 75 -4.87 42.10 11.80
N ALA A 76 -5.01 40.81 12.15
CA ALA A 76 -4.02 39.79 11.84
C ALA A 76 -3.66 39.74 10.35
N VAL A 77 -4.66 39.87 9.46
CA VAL A 77 -4.45 39.83 8.01
C VAL A 77 -3.88 41.11 7.40
N GLU A 78 -3.84 42.23 8.14
CA GLU A 78 -3.21 43.47 7.66
C GLU A 78 -1.71 43.31 7.43
N LYS A 79 -1.07 42.39 8.17
CA LYS A 79 0.34 42.05 8.00
C LYS A 79 0.49 40.68 7.35
N ARG A 80 1.21 40.64 6.24
CA ARG A 80 1.67 39.37 5.66
C ARG A 80 2.75 38.76 6.55
N VAL A 81 2.62 37.47 6.80
CA VAL A 81 3.53 36.68 7.65
C VAL A 81 3.96 35.44 6.90
N SER A 82 5.23 35.07 7.04
CA SER A 82 5.79 33.85 6.48
C SER A 82 6.07 32.86 7.60
N PHE A 83 5.34 31.75 7.60
CA PHE A 83 5.46 30.72 8.63
C PHE A 83 6.65 29.81 8.40
N GLY A 84 7.18 29.30 9.50
CA GLY A 84 8.22 28.31 9.53
C GLY A 84 7.76 26.84 9.58
N THR A 85 8.72 25.92 9.62
CA THR A 85 8.53 24.46 9.63
C THR A 85 7.90 23.94 10.92
N GLU A 86 8.07 24.67 12.02
CA GLU A 86 7.49 24.36 13.33
C GLU A 86 6.28 25.27 13.64
N GLN A 87 5.68 25.86 12.62
CA GLN A 87 4.52 26.73 12.76
C GLN A 87 3.36 26.24 11.89
N ALA A 88 2.15 26.26 12.43
CA ALA A 88 0.98 25.78 11.71
C ALA A 88 -0.20 26.73 11.86
N LEU A 89 -1.04 26.74 10.82
CA LEU A 89 -2.36 27.34 10.88
C LEU A 89 -3.39 26.23 10.85
N ILE A 90 -4.19 26.15 11.91
CA ILE A 90 -5.23 25.14 12.06
C ILE A 90 -6.61 25.78 11.95
N PHE A 91 -7.40 25.32 10.98
CA PHE A 91 -8.79 25.74 10.80
C PHE A 91 -9.77 24.62 11.15
N SER A 92 -11.04 24.99 11.37
CA SER A 92 -12.09 24.01 11.66
C SER A 92 -12.32 23.07 10.48
N SER A 93 -12.45 21.77 10.74
CA SER A 93 -12.72 20.78 9.69
C SER A 93 -14.11 20.93 9.05
N ASN A 94 -14.98 21.77 9.63
CA ASN A 94 -16.34 22.04 9.14
C ASN A 94 -16.67 23.52 9.13
N GLY A 95 -15.64 24.35 9.11
CA GLY A 95 -15.80 25.76 8.81
C GLY A 95 -16.29 25.95 7.36
N PRO A 96 -16.51 27.21 6.99
CA PRO A 96 -16.74 27.60 5.60
C PRO A 96 -15.70 26.95 4.67
N LYS A 97 -16.13 26.52 3.48
CA LYS A 97 -15.23 25.91 2.49
C LYS A 97 -14.09 26.86 2.10
N ASP A 98 -14.34 28.16 2.19
CA ASP A 98 -13.42 29.20 1.73
C ASP A 98 -12.36 29.55 2.77
N THR A 99 -12.47 29.10 4.03
CA THR A 99 -11.49 29.38 5.08
C THR A 99 -10.08 28.98 4.62
N LYS A 100 -9.89 27.78 4.06
CA LYS A 100 -8.56 27.35 3.56
C LYS A 100 -8.03 28.28 2.46
N ALA A 101 -8.89 28.78 1.58
CA ALA A 101 -8.50 29.70 0.52
C ALA A 101 -8.11 31.08 1.08
N GLU A 102 -8.87 31.59 2.04
CA GLU A 102 -8.55 32.83 2.77
C GLU A 102 -7.20 32.71 3.49
N MET A 103 -6.93 31.58 4.16
CA MET A 103 -5.65 31.35 4.82
C MET A 103 -4.50 31.34 3.82
N LYS A 104 -4.69 30.69 2.66
CA LYS A 104 -3.69 30.68 1.59
C LYS A 104 -3.44 32.07 1.00
N ASN A 105 -4.48 32.90 0.91
CA ASN A 105 -4.33 34.28 0.45
C ASN A 105 -3.52 35.13 1.45
N TRP A 106 -3.59 34.80 2.75
CA TRP A 106 -2.86 35.50 3.79
C TRP A 106 -1.39 35.06 3.90
N ILE A 107 -1.13 33.76 4.10
CA ILE A 107 0.22 33.23 4.40
C ILE A 107 0.88 32.48 3.24
N GLY A 108 0.24 32.45 2.06
CA GLY A 108 0.71 31.73 0.88
C GLY A 108 0.36 30.24 0.89
N ASP A 109 0.95 29.46 -0.03
CA ASP A 109 0.72 28.01 -0.13
C ASP A 109 1.53 27.22 0.91
N HIS A 110 1.39 27.60 2.18
CA HIS A 110 2.16 27.02 3.27
C HIS A 110 1.73 25.56 3.56
N PRO A 111 2.67 24.60 3.73
CA PRO A 111 2.36 23.17 3.91
C PRO A 111 1.47 22.86 5.13
N PHE A 112 1.57 23.68 6.19
CA PHE A 112 0.88 23.47 7.45
C PHE A 112 -0.37 24.35 7.63
N ILE A 113 -1.07 24.66 6.52
CA ILE A 113 -2.48 25.10 6.57
C ILE A 113 -3.36 23.84 6.61
N LEU A 114 -3.69 23.42 7.82
CA LEU A 114 -4.33 22.12 8.09
C LEU A 114 -5.69 22.31 8.75
N SER A 115 -6.63 21.44 8.44
CA SER A 115 -7.83 21.32 9.27
C SER A 115 -7.47 20.66 10.61
N SER A 116 -8.30 20.85 11.64
CA SER A 116 -8.12 20.20 12.95
C SER A 116 -7.92 18.68 12.81
N LEU A 117 -8.67 18.03 11.91
CA LEU A 117 -8.50 16.61 11.61
C LEU A 117 -7.16 16.26 10.95
N GLU A 118 -6.69 17.04 9.98
CA GLU A 118 -5.40 16.83 9.29
C GLU A 118 -4.20 17.08 10.22
N SER A 119 -4.35 18.00 11.18
CA SER A 119 -3.29 18.31 12.16
C SER A 119 -3.06 17.19 13.20
N LYS A 120 -3.94 16.19 13.23
CA LYS A 120 -3.95 15.17 14.28
C LYS A 120 -2.69 14.31 14.23
N GLY A 121 -1.99 14.24 15.38
CA GLY A 121 -0.74 13.48 15.50
C GLY A 121 0.50 14.27 15.10
N LEU A 122 0.34 15.49 14.59
CA LEU A 122 1.41 16.44 14.37
C LEU A 122 1.56 17.35 15.59
N GLU A 123 2.76 17.92 15.75
CA GLU A 123 3.07 18.88 16.80
C GLU A 123 3.92 19.98 16.18
N PHE A 124 3.71 21.20 16.67
CA PHE A 124 4.35 22.43 16.21
C PHE A 124 4.73 23.26 17.44
N ASP A 125 5.73 24.11 17.33
CA ASP A 125 6.04 25.05 18.40
C ASP A 125 4.91 26.08 18.50
N ASP A 126 4.56 26.72 17.37
CA ASP A 126 3.58 27.80 17.34
C ASP A 126 2.37 27.44 16.47
N VAL A 127 1.16 27.68 16.97
CA VAL A 127 -0.09 27.40 16.24
C VAL A 127 -0.99 28.63 16.20
N VAL A 128 -1.46 28.97 15.00
CA VAL A 128 -2.56 29.92 14.79
C VAL A 128 -3.85 29.15 14.56
N ILE A 129 -4.88 29.43 15.34
CA ILE A 129 -6.20 28.80 15.26
C ILE A 129 -7.16 29.76 14.58
N ALA A 130 -7.63 29.41 13.38
CA ALA A 130 -8.56 30.18 12.58
C ALA A 130 -9.93 29.47 12.52
N PHE A 131 -10.70 29.56 13.61
CA PHE A 131 -11.99 28.91 13.72
C PHE A 131 -13.10 29.88 13.33
N ASP A 132 -13.41 29.95 12.04
CA ASP A 132 -14.56 30.69 11.54
C ASP A 132 -15.86 29.88 11.68
N LEU A 133 -16.26 29.61 12.91
CA LEU A 133 -17.50 28.89 13.21
C LEU A 133 -18.66 29.87 13.40
N ASP A 134 -19.88 29.45 13.03
CA ASP A 134 -21.13 30.20 13.30
C ASP A 134 -21.14 30.64 14.78
N ARG A 135 -21.59 31.88 15.04
CA ARG A 135 -21.76 32.42 16.40
C ARG A 135 -22.48 31.46 17.34
N LYS A 136 -23.41 30.68 16.79
CA LYS A 136 -24.18 29.63 17.46
C LYS A 136 -23.36 28.46 18.00
N ALA A 137 -22.18 28.18 17.44
CA ALA A 137 -21.31 27.11 17.92
C ALA A 137 -20.63 27.50 19.24
N TRP A 138 -20.36 28.79 19.43
CA TRP A 138 -19.76 29.35 20.65
C TRP A 138 -20.75 29.48 21.81
N GLU A 139 -22.06 29.40 21.54
CA GLU A 139 -23.13 29.34 22.55
C GLU A 139 -23.23 27.93 23.17
N VAL A 140 -22.22 27.55 23.97
CA VAL A 140 -22.11 26.19 24.53
C VAL A 140 -23.30 25.82 25.43
N ASP A 141 -23.91 26.80 26.10
CA ASP A 141 -25.12 26.64 26.92
C ASP A 141 -26.32 26.09 26.15
N SER A 142 -26.32 26.24 24.82
CA SER A 142 -27.39 25.70 23.98
C SER A 142 -27.28 24.19 23.71
N GLU A 143 -26.22 23.55 24.21
CA GLU A 143 -25.94 22.10 24.14
C GLU A 143 -26.09 21.52 22.72
N ARG A 144 -25.76 22.31 21.71
CA ARG A 144 -25.86 21.88 20.31
C ARG A 144 -24.71 20.93 19.96
N VAL A 145 -25.00 20.00 19.04
CA VAL A 145 -23.99 19.09 18.46
C VAL A 145 -22.84 19.87 17.82
N SER A 146 -23.12 21.04 17.23
CA SER A 146 -22.11 21.95 16.68
C SER A 146 -21.14 22.47 17.74
N SER A 147 -21.61 22.76 18.95
CA SER A 147 -20.79 23.24 20.06
C SER A 147 -19.89 22.14 20.61
N LEU A 148 -20.41 20.92 20.81
CA LEU A 148 -19.58 19.76 21.19
C LEU A 148 -18.47 19.49 20.17
N ARG A 149 -18.80 19.61 18.88
CA ARG A 149 -17.84 19.42 17.79
C ARG A 149 -16.77 20.50 17.74
N MET A 150 -17.17 21.76 17.92
CA MET A 150 -16.24 22.89 18.05
C MET A 150 -15.26 22.63 19.21
N LEU A 151 -15.75 22.28 20.40
CA LEU A 151 -14.91 22.05 21.58
C LEU A 151 -13.89 20.93 21.34
N ARG A 152 -14.30 19.85 20.65
CA ARG A 152 -13.42 18.77 20.19
C ARG A 152 -12.29 19.30 19.30
N GLU A 153 -12.65 20.03 18.25
CA GLU A 153 -11.69 20.53 17.28
C GLU A 153 -10.75 21.57 17.87
N LEU A 154 -11.27 22.43 18.75
CA LEU A 154 -10.52 23.48 19.44
C LEU A 154 -9.50 22.84 20.38
N TYR A 155 -9.92 21.85 21.17
CA TYR A 155 -9.01 21.08 22.02
C TYR A 155 -7.88 20.41 21.21
N VAL A 156 -8.22 19.78 20.08
CA VAL A 156 -7.21 19.16 19.20
C VAL A 156 -6.23 20.21 18.69
N ALA A 157 -6.72 21.36 18.21
CA ALA A 157 -5.90 22.43 17.66
C ALA A 157 -4.97 23.06 18.69
N ILE A 158 -5.47 23.40 19.89
CA ILE A 158 -4.67 23.94 21.01
C ILE A 158 -3.55 22.97 21.38
N THR A 159 -3.88 21.68 21.52
CA THR A 159 -2.90 20.65 21.92
C THR A 159 -1.93 20.25 20.80
N ARG A 160 -1.98 20.87 19.62
CA ARG A 160 -0.91 20.72 18.60
C ARG A 160 0.27 21.67 18.88
N ALA A 161 0.06 22.74 19.64
CA ALA A 161 1.12 23.67 20.01
C ALA A 161 1.92 23.16 21.19
N ARG A 162 3.25 23.27 21.11
CA ARG A 162 4.17 23.03 22.23
C ARG A 162 4.42 24.31 23.02
N GLN A 163 4.44 25.44 22.32
CA GLN A 163 4.95 26.71 22.81
C GLN A 163 3.84 27.78 22.83
N ARG A 164 3.31 28.19 21.66
CA ARG A 164 2.34 29.30 21.56
C ARG A 164 1.07 28.95 20.81
N VAL A 165 -0.03 29.56 21.26
CA VAL A 165 -1.33 29.51 20.58
C VAL A 165 -1.84 30.93 20.37
N VAL A 166 -2.09 31.29 19.11
CA VAL A 166 -2.84 32.49 18.74
C VAL A 166 -4.20 32.05 18.24
N ILE A 167 -5.28 32.59 18.81
CA ILE A 167 -6.65 32.32 18.35
C ILE A 167 -7.17 33.56 17.65
N LEU A 168 -7.53 33.40 16.38
CA LEU A 168 -8.07 34.48 15.59
C LEU A 168 -9.57 34.61 15.85
N VAL A 169 -9.97 35.79 16.33
CA VAL A 169 -11.33 36.09 16.76
C VAL A 169 -11.97 37.10 15.81
N LYS A 170 -13.24 36.92 15.46
CA LYS A 170 -13.96 37.91 14.66
C LYS A 170 -14.41 39.05 15.56
N ARG A 171 -14.26 40.29 15.10
CA ARG A 171 -14.66 41.51 15.85
C ARG A 171 -16.17 41.57 16.12
N GLN A 172 -16.98 40.81 15.39
CA GLN A 172 -18.43 40.78 15.55
C GLN A 172 -18.93 39.49 16.21
N GLY A 173 -19.28 39.56 17.50
CA GLY A 173 -20.03 38.51 18.19
C GLY A 173 -19.62 38.33 19.65
N ASN A 174 -20.55 38.61 20.57
CA ASN A 174 -20.33 38.48 22.02
C ASN A 174 -20.20 37.02 22.49
N SER A 175 -20.58 36.04 21.66
CA SER A 175 -20.58 34.63 22.06
C SER A 175 -19.18 34.06 22.27
N MET A 176 -18.20 34.49 21.47
CA MET A 176 -16.80 34.07 21.64
C MET A 176 -16.18 34.69 22.89
N GLU A 177 -16.40 35.98 23.10
CA GLU A 177 -15.98 36.68 24.32
C GLU A 177 -16.60 36.03 25.57
N HIS A 178 -17.90 35.77 25.54
CA HIS A 178 -18.59 35.08 26.62
C HIS A 178 -18.00 33.68 26.87
N PHE A 179 -17.73 32.92 25.82
CA PHE A 179 -17.10 31.61 25.93
C PHE A 179 -15.73 31.67 26.63
N PHE A 180 -14.83 32.60 26.25
CA PHE A 180 -13.53 32.75 26.91
C PHE A 180 -13.65 33.19 28.37
N ARG A 181 -14.64 34.02 28.70
CA ARG A 181 -14.97 34.34 30.10
C ARG A 181 -15.39 33.08 30.88
N THR A 182 -16.17 32.19 30.28
CA THR A 182 -16.56 30.90 30.90
C THR A 182 -15.35 29.97 31.12
N LEU A 183 -14.31 30.09 30.30
CA LEU A 183 -13.04 29.37 30.51
C LEU A 183 -12.19 29.96 31.66
N GLY A 184 -12.60 31.10 32.23
CA GLY A 184 -11.90 31.79 33.31
C GLY A 184 -10.87 32.83 32.84
N TYR A 185 -10.88 33.22 31.57
CA TYR A 185 -9.98 34.23 31.02
C TYR A 185 -10.69 35.58 30.89
N SER A 186 -10.04 36.65 31.32
CA SER A 186 -10.46 38.01 30.98
C SER A 186 -10.14 38.23 29.50
N PHE A 187 -11.16 38.43 28.68
CA PHE A 187 -11.00 38.59 27.24
C PHE A 187 -10.06 39.76 26.90
N ASP A 188 -10.17 40.86 27.63
CA ASP A 188 -9.35 42.07 27.42
C ASP A 188 -7.87 41.86 27.80
N ASP A 189 -7.58 40.93 28.72
CA ASP A 189 -6.20 40.68 29.19
C ASP A 189 -5.39 39.84 28.20
N ILE A 190 -6.08 39.02 27.39
CA ILE A 190 -5.45 38.13 26.39
C ILE A 190 -5.66 38.61 24.96
N LEU A 191 -6.46 39.64 24.75
CA LEU A 191 -6.70 40.25 23.45
C LEU A 191 -5.57 41.22 23.10
N GLU A 192 -4.84 40.89 22.05
CA GLU A 192 -3.83 41.75 21.45
C GLU A 192 -4.39 42.35 20.15
N ASP A 193 -4.70 43.65 20.19
CA ASP A 193 -5.23 44.40 19.05
C ASP A 193 -4.12 44.73 18.02
N ASP A 194 -2.85 44.69 18.41
CA ASP A 194 -1.72 44.95 17.52
C ASP A 194 -1.34 43.72 16.68
N ALA A 195 -1.62 43.80 15.37
CA ALA A 195 -1.23 42.81 14.37
C ALA A 195 0.28 42.50 14.33
N SER A 196 1.10 43.41 14.86
CA SER A 196 2.56 43.23 14.95
C SER A 196 2.95 42.03 15.81
N VAL A 197 2.13 41.62 16.78
CA VAL A 197 2.40 40.45 17.63
C VAL A 197 2.49 39.17 16.80
N ILE A 198 1.55 38.96 15.88
CA ILE A 198 1.60 37.78 14.99
C ILE A 198 2.80 37.87 14.06
N TYR A 199 3.07 39.06 13.51
CA TYR A 199 4.21 39.25 12.63
C TYR A 199 5.55 38.96 13.33
N LEU A 200 5.79 39.52 14.50
CA LEU A 200 7.06 39.36 15.21
C LEU A 200 7.31 37.91 15.64
N GLU A 201 6.24 37.18 16.01
CA GLU A 201 6.37 35.82 16.55
C GLU A 201 6.33 34.73 15.48
N PHE A 202 5.62 34.98 14.37
CA PHE A 202 5.40 33.99 13.31
C PHE A 202 6.16 34.26 12.02
N ASN A 203 6.69 35.46 11.79
CA ASN A 203 7.44 35.74 10.57
C ASN A 203 8.86 35.15 10.66
N LYS A 204 9.00 33.90 10.23
CA LYS A 204 10.27 33.17 10.16
C LYS A 204 10.63 32.93 8.71
N GLU A 205 11.67 33.62 8.23
CA GLU A 205 12.30 33.25 6.97
C GLU A 205 13.08 31.96 7.18
N ILE A 206 12.74 30.92 6.42
CA ILE A 206 13.31 29.59 6.59
C ILE A 206 14.07 29.18 5.34
N ALA A 207 15.27 28.65 5.57
CA ALA A 207 16.11 28.08 4.54
C ALA A 207 15.48 26.79 3.96
N PRO A 208 15.54 26.56 2.64
CA PRO A 208 14.98 25.38 2.00
C PRO A 208 15.41 24.04 2.61
N GLU A 209 16.61 23.95 3.19
CA GLU A 209 17.10 22.73 3.82
C GLU A 209 16.28 22.30 5.03
N GLN A 210 15.70 23.24 5.78
CA GLN A 210 14.83 22.91 6.91
C GLN A 210 13.51 22.30 6.44
N TRP A 211 12.95 22.82 5.33
CA TRP A 211 11.77 22.26 4.68
C TRP A 211 12.04 20.85 4.15
N LEU A 212 13.22 20.63 3.57
CA LEU A 212 13.66 19.32 3.11
C LEU A 212 13.73 18.32 4.27
N LYS A 213 14.42 18.69 5.37
CA LYS A 213 14.51 17.86 6.57
C LYS A 213 13.11 17.52 7.11
N ARG A 214 12.24 18.51 7.26
CA ARG A 214 10.87 18.31 7.74
C ARG A 214 10.05 17.43 6.80
N GLY A 215 10.25 17.57 5.50
CA GLY A 215 9.66 16.72 4.47
C GLY A 215 10.03 15.25 4.64
N HIS A 216 11.31 14.95 4.90
CA HIS A 216 11.78 13.59 5.16
C HIS A 216 11.20 13.00 6.45
N GLU A 217 11.19 13.75 7.56
CA GLU A 217 10.58 13.30 8.82
C GLU A 217 9.11 12.90 8.64
N LEU A 218 8.34 13.71 7.91
CA LEU A 218 6.94 13.43 7.62
C LEU A 218 6.77 12.26 6.63
N PHE A 219 7.71 12.08 5.71
CA PHE A 219 7.70 10.96 4.78
C PHE A 219 7.88 9.63 5.53
N GLU A 220 8.81 9.58 6.47
CA GLU A 220 9.05 8.41 7.35
C GLU A 220 7.84 8.10 8.24
N GLN A 221 7.10 9.13 8.66
CA GLN A 221 5.86 9.00 9.42
C GLN A 221 4.64 8.65 8.55
N GLU A 222 4.84 8.32 7.27
CA GLU A 222 3.81 8.04 6.27
C GLU A 222 2.81 9.18 6.02
N GLN A 223 3.14 10.41 6.42
CA GLN A 223 2.35 11.62 6.18
C GLN A 223 2.65 12.19 4.79
N TYR A 224 2.52 11.34 3.77
CA TYR A 224 2.98 11.59 2.41
C TYR A 224 2.38 12.84 1.76
N ALA A 225 1.10 13.14 2.02
CA ALA A 225 0.44 14.31 1.45
C ALA A 225 1.03 15.64 1.97
N ILE A 226 1.38 15.69 3.26
CA ILE A 226 1.95 16.89 3.90
C ILE A 226 3.44 16.99 3.55
N SER A 227 4.14 15.84 3.57
CA SER A 227 5.53 15.72 3.13
C SER A 227 5.73 16.25 1.70
N ALA A 228 4.83 15.92 0.77
CA ALA A 228 4.88 16.42 -0.60
C ALA A 228 4.86 17.96 -0.68
N ASN A 229 4.05 18.63 0.15
CA ASN A 229 4.02 20.10 0.18
C ASN A 229 5.31 20.68 0.77
N CYS A 230 5.89 20.04 1.80
CA CYS A 230 7.18 20.46 2.36
C CYS A 230 8.31 20.36 1.32
N PHE A 231 8.35 19.28 0.54
CA PHE A 231 9.34 19.13 -0.53
C PHE A 231 9.19 20.17 -1.65
N LYS A 232 7.95 20.56 -1.97
CA LYS A 232 7.69 21.69 -2.90
C LYS A 232 8.21 23.01 -2.33
N SER A 233 7.96 23.28 -1.05
CA SER A 233 8.50 24.48 -0.37
C SER A 233 10.03 24.48 -0.32
N ALA A 234 10.67 23.30 -0.29
CA ALA A 234 12.12 23.16 -0.40
C ALA A 234 12.67 23.25 -1.84
N GLY A 235 11.80 23.27 -2.87
CA GLY A 235 12.21 23.22 -4.28
C GLY A 235 12.64 21.84 -4.79
N THR A 236 12.45 20.78 -3.98
CA THR A 236 12.81 19.39 -4.34
C THR A 236 11.62 18.66 -4.96
N PHE A 237 11.35 18.94 -6.23
CA PHE A 237 10.17 18.43 -6.93
C PHE A 237 10.18 16.90 -7.13
N SER A 238 11.37 16.30 -7.23
CA SER A 238 11.57 14.84 -7.32
C SER A 238 10.96 14.12 -6.11
N PHE A 239 11.35 14.53 -4.89
CA PHE A 239 10.76 14.01 -3.65
C PHE A 239 9.28 14.37 -3.48
N ALA A 240 8.86 15.56 -3.92
CA ALA A 240 7.45 15.95 -3.88
C ALA A 240 6.56 15.03 -4.74
N ALA A 241 7.01 14.69 -5.95
CA ALA A 241 6.31 13.76 -6.83
C ALA A 241 6.28 12.35 -6.24
N TRP A 242 7.38 11.89 -5.64
CA TRP A 242 7.44 10.60 -4.96
C TRP A 242 6.44 10.51 -3.81
N ALA A 243 6.45 11.51 -2.91
CA ALA A 243 5.52 11.59 -1.80
C ALA A 243 4.05 11.65 -2.29
N THR A 244 3.77 12.39 -3.36
CA THR A 244 2.45 12.42 -3.98
C THR A 244 2.02 11.04 -4.48
N GLY A 245 2.93 10.29 -5.11
CA GLY A 245 2.66 8.92 -5.56
C GLY A 245 2.31 7.97 -4.41
N ARG A 246 3.06 8.03 -3.30
CA ARG A 246 2.79 7.25 -2.09
C ARG A 246 1.44 7.60 -1.47
N ALA A 247 1.09 8.89 -1.42
CA ALA A 247 -0.20 9.35 -0.92
C ALA A 247 -1.38 8.85 -1.78
N SER A 248 -1.19 8.78 -3.10
CA SER A 248 -2.22 8.33 -4.04
C SER A 248 -2.34 6.81 -4.14
N LEU A 249 -1.37 6.03 -3.67
CA LEU A 249 -1.37 4.56 -3.82
C LEU A 249 -2.61 3.87 -3.26
N LYS A 250 -3.15 4.37 -2.13
CA LYS A 250 -4.39 3.85 -1.53
C LYS A 250 -5.65 4.29 -2.27
N LYS A 251 -5.59 5.37 -3.05
CA LYS A 251 -6.73 5.96 -3.78
C LYS A 251 -6.81 5.44 -5.21
N SER A 252 -5.71 5.55 -5.95
CA SER A 252 -5.61 5.17 -7.36
C SER A 252 -4.18 4.70 -7.66
N LYS A 253 -4.04 3.42 -8.00
CA LYS A 253 -2.74 2.85 -8.39
C LYS A 253 -2.20 3.49 -9.68
N VAL A 254 -3.09 3.88 -10.60
CA VAL A 254 -2.71 4.49 -11.88
C VAL A 254 -2.12 5.88 -11.67
N GLU A 255 -2.77 6.71 -10.83
CA GLU A 255 -2.25 8.03 -10.48
C GLU A 255 -0.93 7.93 -9.71
N ALA A 256 -0.83 6.97 -8.78
CA ALA A 256 0.38 6.71 -8.03
C ALA A 256 1.55 6.36 -8.96
N ARG A 257 1.32 5.47 -9.92
CA ARG A 257 2.29 5.11 -10.94
C ARG A 257 2.76 6.32 -11.73
N GLU A 258 1.85 7.17 -12.20
CA GLU A 258 2.22 8.36 -12.97
C GLU A 258 3.10 9.31 -12.15
N CYS A 259 2.77 9.50 -10.87
CA CYS A 259 3.61 10.29 -9.97
C CYS A 259 5.00 9.67 -9.77
N TYR A 260 5.11 8.33 -9.66
CA TYR A 260 6.40 7.65 -9.57
C TYR A 260 7.23 7.79 -10.85
N ARG A 261 6.59 7.77 -12.03
CA ARG A 261 7.25 8.01 -13.32
C ARG A 261 7.81 9.43 -13.39
N ILE A 262 7.01 10.43 -13.02
CA ILE A 262 7.45 11.83 -12.95
C ILE A 262 8.63 11.96 -11.97
N ALA A 263 8.52 11.39 -10.78
CA ALA A 263 9.59 11.41 -9.79
C ALA A 263 10.88 10.76 -10.33
N ALA A 264 10.77 9.60 -10.99
CA ALA A 264 11.92 8.88 -11.54
C ALA A 264 12.65 9.69 -12.63
N ARG A 265 11.89 10.39 -13.49
CA ARG A 265 12.42 11.31 -14.51
C ARG A 265 13.16 12.49 -13.88
N LEU A 266 12.57 13.11 -12.85
CA LEU A 266 13.22 14.22 -12.15
C LEU A 266 14.52 13.79 -11.46
N PHE A 267 14.52 12.67 -10.73
CA PHE A 267 15.74 12.14 -10.13
C PHE A 267 16.80 11.78 -11.18
N PHE A 268 16.37 11.31 -12.35
CA PHE A 268 17.29 11.01 -13.44
C PHE A 268 17.96 12.28 -13.99
N GLU A 269 17.20 13.35 -14.18
CA GLU A 269 17.72 14.67 -14.58
C GLU A 269 18.66 15.27 -13.52
N GLU A 270 18.41 14.99 -12.23
CA GLU A 270 19.27 15.36 -11.10
C GLU A 270 20.54 14.48 -10.99
N GLY A 271 20.63 13.38 -11.75
CA GLY A 271 21.75 12.43 -11.71
C GLY A 271 21.68 11.40 -10.57
N ASP A 272 20.54 11.30 -9.87
CA ASP A 272 20.32 10.35 -8.79
C ASP A 272 19.73 9.03 -9.30
N PHE A 273 20.58 8.21 -9.92
CA PHE A 273 20.18 6.93 -10.50
C PHE A 273 19.67 5.93 -9.45
N ARG A 274 20.03 6.08 -8.18
CA ARG A 274 19.59 5.17 -7.10
C ARG A 274 18.11 5.37 -6.81
N HIS A 275 17.68 6.62 -6.66
CA HIS A 275 16.26 6.94 -6.49
C HIS A 275 15.47 6.66 -7.76
N THR A 276 16.03 6.95 -8.95
CA THR A 276 15.40 6.59 -10.22
C THR A 276 15.09 5.09 -10.29
N LEU A 277 16.08 4.20 -10.08
CA LEU A 277 15.84 2.76 -10.13
C LEU A 277 14.88 2.27 -9.02
N THR A 278 14.96 2.87 -7.82
CA THR A 278 14.01 2.58 -6.72
C THR A 278 12.57 2.89 -7.13
N LEU A 279 12.34 4.02 -7.78
CA LEU A 279 11.01 4.41 -8.26
C LEU A 279 10.54 3.57 -9.44
N LEU A 280 11.43 3.23 -10.37
CA LEU A 280 11.09 2.35 -11.49
C LEU A 280 10.66 0.95 -11.01
N LYS A 281 11.15 0.48 -9.85
CA LYS A 281 10.65 -0.75 -9.20
C LYS A 281 9.20 -0.60 -8.74
N GLU A 282 8.82 0.56 -8.23
CA GLU A 282 7.43 0.85 -7.86
C GLU A 282 6.54 0.98 -9.11
N VAL A 283 7.08 1.53 -10.21
CA VAL A 283 6.36 1.64 -11.50
C VAL A 283 6.08 0.26 -12.10
N ILE A 284 7.10 -0.62 -12.21
CA ILE A 284 6.94 -1.94 -12.82
C ILE A 284 5.99 -2.84 -12.01
N ALA A 285 5.90 -2.63 -10.69
CA ALA A 285 4.95 -3.31 -9.83
C ALA A 285 3.47 -2.94 -10.11
N ILE A 286 3.22 -1.86 -10.87
CA ILE A 286 1.89 -1.38 -11.25
C ILE A 286 1.80 -1.36 -12.79
N PRO A 287 1.54 -2.49 -13.45
CA PRO A 287 1.49 -2.56 -14.92
C PRO A 287 0.34 -1.73 -15.53
N PRO A 288 0.41 -1.37 -16.83
CA PRO A 288 1.52 -1.62 -17.76
C PRO A 288 2.71 -0.67 -17.57
N TRP A 289 3.88 -1.11 -18.05
CA TRP A 289 5.06 -0.28 -18.23
C TRP A 289 4.88 0.72 -19.38
N ASN A 290 5.53 1.88 -19.31
CA ASN A 290 5.56 2.84 -20.41
C ASN A 290 6.93 2.80 -21.10
N ALA A 291 6.95 2.49 -22.39
CA ALA A 291 8.16 2.37 -23.19
C ALA A 291 9.02 3.65 -23.22
N GLU A 292 8.45 4.83 -22.97
CA GLU A 292 9.22 6.07 -22.83
C GLU A 292 10.22 6.06 -21.66
N ASP A 293 10.00 5.21 -20.67
CA ASP A 293 10.87 5.11 -19.48
C ASP A 293 12.02 4.09 -19.69
N ASP A 294 12.04 3.38 -20.83
CA ASP A 294 13.10 2.41 -21.15
C ASP A 294 14.49 3.02 -21.26
N PRO A 295 14.70 4.17 -21.93
CA PRO A 295 16.01 4.82 -21.98
C PRO A 295 16.52 5.19 -20.58
N ILE A 296 15.61 5.66 -19.71
CA ILE A 296 15.90 6.06 -18.33
C ILE A 296 16.35 4.84 -17.52
N TYR A 297 15.61 3.73 -17.61
CA TYR A 297 15.99 2.48 -16.97
C TYR A 297 17.34 1.98 -17.46
N LYS A 298 17.53 1.89 -18.79
CA LYS A 298 18.76 1.35 -19.39
C LYS A 298 19.98 2.16 -18.98
N HIS A 299 19.90 3.50 -19.03
CA HIS A 299 20.98 4.38 -18.60
C HIS A 299 21.25 4.25 -17.10
N SER A 300 20.22 4.35 -16.26
CA SER A 300 20.39 4.25 -14.79
C SER A 300 21.00 2.91 -14.36
N LYS A 301 20.66 1.82 -15.06
CA LYS A 301 21.22 0.49 -14.82
C LYS A 301 22.68 0.37 -15.27
N LEU A 302 23.08 1.07 -16.33
CA LEU A 302 24.49 1.12 -16.75
C LEU A 302 25.35 1.84 -15.72
N GLU A 303 24.84 2.93 -15.13
CA GLU A 303 25.52 3.69 -14.08
C GLU A 303 25.56 2.92 -12.74
N LEU A 304 24.51 2.14 -12.42
CA LEU A 304 24.42 1.33 -11.21
C LEU A 304 24.16 -0.16 -11.50
N PRO A 305 25.14 -0.90 -12.06
CA PRO A 305 24.93 -2.26 -12.56
C PRO A 305 24.64 -3.28 -11.45
N LEU A 306 25.05 -3.00 -10.21
CA LEU A 306 24.85 -3.88 -9.06
C LEU A 306 23.63 -3.52 -8.20
N PHE A 307 22.88 -2.47 -8.56
CA PHE A 307 21.73 -2.03 -7.76
C PHE A 307 20.56 -3.01 -7.84
N LEU A 308 20.32 -3.57 -9.03
CA LEU A 308 19.30 -4.61 -9.25
C LEU A 308 19.96 -5.97 -9.27
N SER A 309 19.40 -6.91 -8.51
CA SER A 309 19.75 -8.33 -8.63
C SER A 309 19.40 -8.86 -10.03
N ARG A 310 19.97 -10.01 -10.41
CA ARG A 310 19.62 -10.65 -11.69
C ARG A 310 18.13 -11.02 -11.76
N GLU A 311 17.55 -11.45 -10.64
CA GLU A 311 16.13 -11.77 -10.53
C GLU A 311 15.26 -10.53 -10.80
N GLU A 312 15.57 -9.39 -10.19
CA GLU A 312 14.86 -8.14 -10.44
C GLU A 312 15.04 -7.67 -11.89
N THR A 313 16.26 -7.78 -12.44
CA THR A 313 16.51 -7.47 -13.86
C THR A 313 15.61 -8.28 -14.80
N VAL A 314 15.43 -9.57 -14.54
CA VAL A 314 14.53 -10.42 -15.35
C VAL A 314 13.07 -10.03 -15.15
N GLN A 315 12.65 -9.67 -13.94
CA GLN A 315 11.30 -9.14 -13.72
C GLN A 315 11.03 -7.85 -14.51
N PHE A 316 12.01 -6.93 -14.56
CA PHE A 316 11.92 -5.75 -15.41
C PHE A 316 11.82 -6.12 -16.88
N ALA A 317 12.66 -7.05 -17.36
CA ALA A 317 12.60 -7.53 -18.73
C ALA A 317 11.22 -8.10 -19.09
N LEU A 318 10.65 -8.93 -18.21
CA LEU A 318 9.31 -9.50 -18.40
C LEU A 318 8.21 -8.46 -18.41
N GLY A 319 8.22 -7.50 -17.48
CA GLY A 319 7.20 -6.44 -17.41
C GLY A 319 7.30 -5.40 -18.54
N ARG A 320 8.46 -5.34 -19.20
CA ARG A 320 8.73 -4.52 -20.40
C ARG A 320 8.59 -5.29 -21.72
N GLU A 321 8.31 -6.59 -21.65
CA GLU A 321 8.26 -7.50 -22.81
C GLU A 321 9.59 -7.58 -23.60
N GLN A 322 10.73 -7.35 -22.93
CA GLN A 322 12.08 -7.36 -23.52
C GLN A 322 12.75 -8.72 -23.27
N TRP A 323 12.27 -9.76 -23.97
CA TRP A 323 12.74 -11.13 -23.82
C TRP A 323 14.21 -11.34 -24.23
N ASP A 324 14.77 -10.43 -25.03
CA ASP A 324 16.17 -10.40 -25.42
C ASP A 324 17.14 -10.17 -24.24
N GLU A 325 16.66 -9.58 -23.14
CA GLU A 325 17.46 -9.40 -21.92
C GLU A 325 17.52 -10.67 -21.03
N ILE A 326 16.76 -11.73 -21.36
CA ILE A 326 16.63 -12.96 -20.59
C ILE A 326 17.44 -14.08 -21.26
N SER A 327 18.37 -14.66 -20.51
CA SER A 327 19.23 -15.75 -20.99
C SER A 327 18.67 -17.13 -20.64
N ILE A 328 19.23 -18.17 -21.28
CA ILE A 328 18.91 -19.57 -20.94
C ILE A 328 19.34 -19.89 -19.50
N ASP A 329 20.41 -19.28 -18.99
CA ASP A 329 20.83 -19.47 -17.60
C ASP A 329 19.81 -18.94 -16.59
N ASP A 330 19.07 -17.88 -16.94
CA ASP A 330 18.06 -17.31 -16.07
C ASP A 330 16.85 -18.24 -15.91
N ILE A 331 16.38 -18.86 -17.00
CA ILE A 331 15.23 -19.78 -16.95
C ILE A 331 15.55 -21.10 -16.22
N LYS A 332 16.83 -21.43 -16.08
CA LYS A 332 17.32 -22.55 -15.25
C LYS A 332 17.39 -22.19 -13.75
N SER A 333 17.36 -20.91 -13.39
CA SER A 333 17.30 -20.53 -11.98
C SER A 333 15.90 -20.76 -11.41
N LYS A 334 15.80 -21.58 -10.35
CA LYS A 334 14.52 -21.82 -9.67
C LYS A 334 13.88 -20.53 -9.14
N SER A 335 14.68 -19.55 -8.69
CA SER A 335 14.15 -18.29 -8.16
C SER A 335 13.55 -17.42 -9.25
N ILE A 336 14.08 -17.48 -10.47
CA ILE A 336 13.59 -16.71 -11.62
C ILE A 336 12.42 -17.43 -12.29
N ALA A 337 12.52 -18.75 -12.43
CA ALA A 337 11.51 -19.60 -13.06
C ALA A 337 10.11 -19.38 -12.48
N LYS A 338 9.99 -19.14 -11.17
CA LYS A 338 8.69 -18.83 -10.53
C LYS A 338 7.93 -17.66 -11.18
N HIS A 339 8.63 -16.67 -11.72
CA HIS A 339 8.03 -15.52 -12.42
C HIS A 339 7.63 -15.81 -13.85
N LEU A 340 8.15 -16.88 -14.45
CA LEU A 340 7.86 -17.29 -15.83
C LEU A 340 6.62 -18.17 -15.94
N HIS A 341 6.08 -18.66 -14.81
CA HIS A 341 4.91 -19.54 -14.81
C HIS A 341 3.67 -18.87 -15.42
N SER A 342 3.48 -17.56 -15.19
CA SER A 342 2.40 -16.78 -15.82
C SER A 342 2.57 -16.63 -17.33
N TYR A 343 3.76 -16.92 -17.86
CA TYR A 343 4.11 -16.82 -19.27
C TYR A 343 4.16 -18.20 -19.96
N ARG A 344 3.56 -19.25 -19.38
CA ARG A 344 3.48 -20.62 -19.96
C ARG A 344 3.07 -20.64 -21.44
N ALA A 345 2.15 -19.76 -21.84
CA ALA A 345 1.66 -19.68 -23.21
C ALA A 345 2.53 -18.82 -24.16
N ASP A 346 3.48 -18.04 -23.64
CA ASP A 346 4.27 -17.06 -24.40
C ASP A 346 5.15 -17.73 -25.47
N ARG A 347 5.23 -17.10 -26.64
CA ARG A 347 5.98 -17.63 -27.79
C ARG A 347 7.50 -17.62 -27.57
N HIS A 348 8.04 -16.64 -26.85
CA HIS A 348 9.48 -16.49 -26.63
C HIS A 348 9.96 -17.54 -25.66
N LEU A 349 9.23 -17.76 -24.55
CA LEU A 349 9.54 -18.84 -23.61
C LEU A 349 9.52 -20.20 -24.31
N LYS A 350 8.52 -20.46 -25.17
CA LYS A 350 8.45 -21.69 -25.98
C LYS A 350 9.65 -21.82 -26.92
N SER A 351 10.10 -20.73 -27.55
CA SER A 351 11.30 -20.73 -28.39
C SER A 351 12.55 -21.08 -27.59
N MET A 352 12.74 -20.45 -26.43
CA MET A 352 13.89 -20.73 -25.55
C MET A 352 13.94 -22.20 -25.11
N ILE A 353 12.79 -22.78 -24.75
CA ILE A 353 12.69 -24.21 -24.40
C ILE A 353 13.04 -25.09 -25.59
N LYS A 354 12.53 -24.76 -26.79
CA LYS A 354 12.85 -25.48 -28.02
C LYS A 354 14.34 -25.46 -28.32
N ASP A 355 15.00 -24.33 -28.12
CA ASP A 355 16.45 -24.18 -28.38
C ASP A 355 17.29 -24.98 -27.38
N CYS A 356 16.76 -25.29 -26.20
CA CYS A 356 17.40 -26.17 -25.22
C CYS A 356 17.19 -27.66 -25.50
N TYR A 357 16.21 -28.03 -26.35
CA TYR A 357 15.88 -29.42 -26.60
C TYR A 357 17.04 -30.19 -27.25
N GLY A 358 17.35 -31.38 -26.73
CA GLY A 358 18.50 -32.18 -27.16
C GLY A 358 19.86 -31.72 -26.63
N THR A 359 19.88 -30.69 -25.77
CA THR A 359 21.09 -30.27 -25.04
C THR A 359 21.04 -30.73 -23.58
N ASN A 360 22.19 -30.71 -22.89
CA ASN A 360 22.26 -31.02 -21.46
C ASN A 360 21.38 -30.10 -20.59
N HIS A 361 21.06 -28.89 -21.09
CA HIS A 361 20.27 -27.89 -20.39
C HIS A 361 18.78 -28.24 -20.29
N PHE A 362 18.27 -29.15 -21.13
CA PHE A 362 16.85 -29.50 -21.12
C PHE A 362 16.43 -30.15 -19.79
N SER A 363 17.29 -30.97 -19.21
CA SER A 363 17.05 -31.64 -17.92
C SER A 363 16.90 -30.66 -16.75
N ASP A 364 17.64 -29.54 -16.77
CA ASP A 364 17.50 -28.48 -15.77
C ASP A 364 16.12 -27.82 -15.87
N LEU A 365 15.62 -27.63 -17.10
CA LEU A 365 14.31 -27.02 -17.35
C LEU A 365 13.15 -27.92 -16.93
N GLU A 366 13.27 -29.24 -17.05
CA GLU A 366 12.30 -30.19 -16.51
C GLU A 366 12.10 -30.03 -15.00
N TYR A 367 13.14 -29.56 -14.30
CA TYR A 367 13.07 -29.28 -12.86
C TYR A 367 12.53 -27.89 -12.54
N THR A 368 12.89 -26.87 -13.33
CA THR A 368 12.57 -25.46 -13.01
C THR A 368 11.25 -24.99 -13.62
N LEU A 369 10.90 -25.49 -14.80
CA LEU A 369 9.72 -25.14 -15.59
C LEU A 369 9.00 -26.40 -16.11
N PRO A 370 8.55 -27.31 -15.22
CA PRO A 370 7.94 -28.58 -15.59
C PRO A 370 6.71 -28.42 -16.50
N LEU A 371 5.81 -27.46 -16.24
CA LEU A 371 4.61 -27.26 -17.06
C LEU A 371 4.93 -26.75 -18.48
N PRO A 372 5.70 -25.67 -18.68
CA PRO A 372 6.10 -25.24 -20.02
C PRO A 372 6.88 -26.32 -20.81
N VAL A 373 7.73 -27.09 -20.14
CA VAL A 373 8.45 -28.19 -20.79
C VAL A 373 7.50 -29.33 -21.15
N GLY A 374 6.56 -29.68 -20.27
CA GLY A 374 5.50 -30.65 -20.55
C GLY A 374 4.67 -30.26 -21.77
N ASP A 375 4.30 -28.99 -21.90
CA ASP A 375 3.58 -28.48 -23.08
C ASP A 375 4.38 -28.63 -24.37
N PHE A 376 5.68 -28.33 -24.33
CA PHE A 376 6.57 -28.50 -25.47
C PHE A 376 6.67 -29.97 -25.89
N LEU A 377 6.88 -30.88 -24.93
CA LEU A 377 6.96 -32.32 -25.21
C LEU A 377 5.64 -32.86 -25.77
N TYR A 378 4.52 -32.39 -25.24
CA TYR A 378 3.18 -32.75 -25.68
C TYR A 378 2.89 -32.34 -27.12
N HIS A 379 3.18 -31.08 -27.48
CA HIS A 379 2.81 -30.52 -28.77
C HIS A 379 3.84 -30.80 -29.88
N ASN A 380 5.13 -30.80 -29.56
CA ASN A 380 6.20 -30.77 -30.56
C ASN A 380 6.90 -32.11 -30.75
N THR A 381 7.23 -32.82 -29.66
CA THR A 381 8.05 -34.04 -29.74
C THR A 381 7.23 -35.32 -29.65
N LYS A 382 5.97 -35.23 -29.19
CA LYS A 382 5.08 -36.37 -28.92
C LYS A 382 5.62 -37.34 -27.88
N GLU A 383 6.48 -36.86 -26.98
CA GLU A 383 7.01 -37.63 -25.84
C GLU A 383 6.02 -37.61 -24.67
N PHE A 384 4.89 -38.28 -24.87
CA PHE A 384 3.75 -38.20 -23.94
C PHE A 384 4.04 -38.75 -22.54
N SER A 385 4.88 -39.78 -22.40
CA SER A 385 5.27 -40.33 -21.10
C SER A 385 6.02 -39.31 -20.23
N CYS A 386 6.98 -38.60 -20.82
CA CYS A 386 7.73 -37.54 -20.16
C CYS A 386 6.81 -36.35 -19.83
N ALA A 387 5.94 -35.94 -20.78
CA ALA A 387 4.98 -34.86 -20.56
C ALA A 387 4.02 -35.16 -19.39
N VAL A 388 3.44 -36.36 -19.33
CA VAL A 388 2.54 -36.80 -18.24
C VAL A 388 3.25 -36.75 -16.89
N LYS A 389 4.49 -37.20 -16.81
CA LYS A 389 5.30 -37.13 -15.58
C LYS A 389 5.45 -35.69 -15.08
N LEU A 390 5.72 -34.75 -15.98
CA LEU A 390 5.88 -33.33 -15.62
C LEU A 390 4.55 -32.67 -15.22
N PHE A 391 3.45 -32.98 -15.89
CA PHE A 391 2.12 -32.47 -15.53
C PHE A 391 1.65 -32.97 -14.17
N LEU A 392 1.82 -34.27 -13.88
CA LEU A 392 1.44 -34.84 -12.58
C LEU A 392 2.27 -34.28 -11.44
N ARG A 393 3.57 -34.01 -11.66
CA ARG A 393 4.44 -33.40 -10.66
C ARG A 393 3.92 -32.07 -10.14
N GLU A 394 3.31 -31.26 -10.99
CA GLU A 394 2.72 -29.96 -10.63
C GLU A 394 1.20 -30.04 -10.37
N GLY A 395 0.62 -31.25 -10.37
CA GLY A 395 -0.80 -31.47 -10.10
C GLY A 395 -1.76 -31.12 -11.25
N ASP A 396 -1.27 -30.92 -12.46
CA ASP A 396 -2.09 -30.67 -13.68
C ASP A 396 -2.63 -31.99 -14.24
N VAL A 397 -3.56 -32.61 -13.49
CA VAL A 397 -4.14 -33.92 -13.83
C VAL A 397 -4.92 -33.88 -15.15
N GLY A 398 -5.50 -32.73 -15.50
CA GLY A 398 -6.26 -32.57 -16.75
C GLY A 398 -5.37 -32.71 -17.98
N MET A 399 -4.24 -31.99 -18.02
CA MET A 399 -3.27 -32.12 -19.12
C MET A 399 -2.58 -33.49 -19.14
N ALA A 400 -2.35 -34.10 -17.97
CA ALA A 400 -1.85 -35.46 -17.88
C ALA A 400 -2.84 -36.48 -18.50
N GLU A 401 -4.14 -36.33 -18.23
CA GLU A 401 -5.18 -37.17 -18.82
C GLU A 401 -5.25 -36.96 -20.33
N GLU A 402 -5.27 -35.72 -20.82
CA GLU A 402 -5.30 -35.40 -22.25
C GLU A 402 -4.08 -35.98 -22.98
N SER A 403 -2.90 -35.87 -22.38
CA SER A 403 -1.65 -36.45 -22.89
C SER A 403 -1.69 -37.96 -22.99
N THR A 404 -2.26 -38.63 -21.98
CA THR A 404 -2.44 -40.07 -21.99
C THR A 404 -3.42 -40.50 -23.08
N VAL A 405 -4.52 -39.78 -23.26
CA VAL A 405 -5.50 -40.05 -24.33
C VAL A 405 -4.87 -39.87 -25.72
N LYS A 406 -4.10 -38.81 -25.95
CA LYS A 406 -3.39 -38.63 -27.23
C LYS A 406 -2.36 -39.73 -27.48
N ALA A 407 -1.65 -40.18 -26.45
CA ALA A 407 -0.72 -41.30 -26.57
C ALA A 407 -1.41 -42.61 -26.97
N ILE A 408 -2.58 -42.91 -26.38
CA ILE A 408 -3.39 -44.07 -26.74
C ILE A 408 -3.82 -43.97 -28.21
N ASN A 409 -4.23 -42.78 -28.67
CA ASN A 409 -4.76 -42.56 -30.01
C ASN A 409 -3.68 -42.39 -31.11
N LEU A 410 -2.39 -42.46 -30.78
CA LEU A 410 -1.32 -42.45 -31.79
C LEU A 410 -1.44 -43.64 -32.75
N GLU A 411 -1.13 -43.41 -34.03
CA GLU A 411 -1.05 -44.45 -35.06
C GLU A 411 -0.08 -45.56 -34.66
N LYS A 412 -0.39 -46.79 -35.07
CA LYS A 412 0.38 -47.99 -34.71
C LYS A 412 1.85 -47.83 -35.12
N ASN A 413 2.75 -47.88 -34.14
CA ASN A 413 4.19 -47.92 -34.33
C ASN A 413 4.82 -48.85 -33.29
N SER A 414 5.99 -49.42 -33.59
CA SER A 414 6.74 -50.34 -32.71
C SER A 414 7.00 -49.78 -31.30
N PHE A 415 7.05 -48.46 -31.15
CA PHE A 415 7.31 -47.76 -29.89
C PHE A 415 6.05 -47.52 -29.03
N ARG A 416 4.84 -47.74 -29.57
CA ARG A 416 3.57 -47.43 -28.89
C ARG A 416 3.37 -48.24 -27.60
N ASN A 417 3.69 -49.54 -27.63
CA ASN A 417 3.51 -50.42 -26.48
C ASN A 417 4.44 -50.06 -25.32
N GLY A 418 5.71 -49.76 -25.60
CA GLY A 418 6.67 -49.30 -24.58
C GLY A 418 6.27 -47.97 -23.96
N MET A 419 5.75 -47.03 -24.76
CA MET A 419 5.23 -45.75 -24.28
C MET A 419 4.03 -45.92 -23.35
N ILE A 420 3.08 -46.81 -23.69
CA ILE A 420 1.91 -47.10 -22.86
C ILE A 420 2.32 -47.73 -21.52
N GLN A 421 3.26 -48.69 -21.52
CA GLN A 421 3.78 -49.26 -20.28
C GLN A 421 4.46 -48.20 -19.39
N SER A 422 5.25 -47.30 -20.00
CA SER A 422 5.87 -46.18 -19.30
C SER A 422 4.83 -45.25 -18.69
N LEU A 423 3.78 -44.88 -19.45
CA LEU A 423 2.66 -44.06 -18.97
C LEU A 423 1.95 -44.69 -17.77
N VAL A 424 1.63 -45.99 -17.86
CA VAL A 424 0.99 -46.71 -16.75
C VAL A 424 1.86 -46.68 -15.51
N THR A 425 3.18 -46.90 -15.66
CA THR A 425 4.13 -46.84 -14.54
C THR A 425 4.13 -45.46 -13.89
N VAL A 426 4.18 -44.38 -14.68
CA VAL A 426 4.15 -43.00 -14.18
C VAL A 426 2.87 -42.72 -13.39
N TRP A 427 1.71 -43.17 -13.88
CA TRP A 427 0.44 -43.04 -13.15
C TRP A 427 0.38 -43.91 -11.90
N GLU A 428 0.93 -45.12 -11.92
CA GLU A 428 1.04 -46.02 -10.76
C GLU A 428 1.89 -45.43 -9.64
N ASP A 429 2.92 -44.65 -9.98
CA ASP A 429 3.73 -43.91 -9.00
C ASP A 429 2.94 -42.73 -8.37
N HIS A 430 1.92 -42.21 -9.06
CA HIS A 430 1.09 -41.08 -8.62
C HIS A 430 -0.33 -41.51 -8.23
N ARG A 431 -0.47 -42.58 -7.43
CA ARG A 431 -1.79 -43.14 -7.03
C ARG A 431 -2.73 -42.13 -6.38
N HIS A 432 -2.21 -41.16 -5.65
CA HIS A 432 -3.01 -40.14 -4.98
C HIS A 432 -3.82 -39.29 -5.98
N ASP A 433 -3.26 -39.00 -7.16
CA ASP A 433 -3.91 -38.21 -8.20
C ASP A 433 -4.90 -39.02 -9.05
N GLN A 434 -4.82 -40.35 -9.04
CA GLN A 434 -5.80 -41.21 -9.71
C GLN A 434 -7.23 -41.03 -9.17
N SER A 435 -7.37 -40.60 -7.92
CA SER A 435 -8.67 -40.29 -7.31
C SER A 435 -9.42 -39.13 -7.99
N LYS A 436 -8.68 -38.25 -8.69
CA LYS A 436 -9.21 -37.09 -9.41
C LYS A 436 -9.58 -37.43 -10.86
N LEU A 437 -9.26 -38.62 -11.34
CA LEU A 437 -9.60 -39.07 -12.69
C LEU A 437 -11.10 -39.26 -12.86
N ILE A 438 -11.59 -38.96 -14.06
CA ILE A 438 -12.96 -39.29 -14.44
C ILE A 438 -13.08 -40.82 -14.49
N LYS A 439 -13.96 -41.41 -13.67
CA LYS A 439 -14.16 -42.87 -13.58
C LYS A 439 -14.59 -43.54 -14.88
N THR A 440 -15.01 -42.76 -15.87
CA THR A 440 -15.38 -43.22 -17.22
C THR A 440 -14.36 -42.81 -18.28
N GLY A 441 -13.28 -42.13 -17.90
CA GLY A 441 -12.23 -41.65 -18.79
C GLY A 441 -11.34 -42.79 -19.29
N LEU A 442 -10.77 -42.60 -20.48
CA LEU A 442 -9.84 -43.52 -21.13
C LEU A 442 -8.63 -43.85 -20.25
N THR A 443 -8.09 -42.87 -19.55
CA THR A 443 -6.96 -43.03 -18.63
C THR A 443 -7.31 -43.92 -17.44
N TYR A 444 -8.50 -43.74 -16.84
CA TYR A 444 -8.97 -44.61 -15.76
C TYR A 444 -9.22 -46.04 -16.24
N MET A 445 -9.77 -46.22 -17.45
CA MET A 445 -9.95 -47.55 -18.05
C MET A 445 -8.60 -48.23 -18.31
N LEU A 446 -7.61 -47.49 -18.82
CA LEU A 446 -6.25 -47.99 -19.03
C LEU A 446 -5.63 -48.47 -17.71
N LEU A 447 -5.68 -47.65 -16.65
CA LEU A 447 -5.09 -48.02 -15.36
C LEU A 447 -5.77 -49.24 -14.73
N ASN A 448 -7.10 -49.33 -14.79
CA ASN A 448 -7.81 -50.52 -14.31
C ASN A 448 -7.47 -51.77 -15.11
N LEU A 449 -7.30 -51.64 -16.43
CA LEU A 449 -6.91 -52.75 -17.30
C LEU A 449 -5.54 -53.31 -16.90
N PHE A 450 -4.58 -52.45 -16.55
CA PHE A 450 -3.25 -52.87 -16.13
C PHE A 450 -3.20 -53.35 -14.66
N GLN A 451 -4.04 -52.82 -13.77
CA GLN A 451 -4.10 -53.27 -12.37
C GLN A 451 -4.84 -54.60 -12.22
N SER A 452 -5.95 -54.79 -12.95
CA SER A 452 -6.76 -56.00 -12.87
C SER A 452 -7.48 -56.28 -14.19
N PRO A 453 -6.78 -56.87 -15.20
CA PRO A 453 -7.32 -57.12 -16.54
C PRO A 453 -8.67 -57.86 -16.54
N GLU A 454 -8.83 -58.84 -15.65
CA GLU A 454 -10.06 -59.66 -15.51
C GLU A 454 -11.26 -58.85 -14.98
N ASN A 455 -11.00 -57.85 -14.13
CA ASN A 455 -12.07 -57.01 -13.58
C ASN A 455 -12.40 -55.87 -14.56
N ALA A 456 -11.39 -55.29 -15.21
CA ALA A 456 -11.59 -54.24 -16.21
C ALA A 456 -12.39 -54.74 -17.42
N THR A 457 -12.11 -55.95 -17.91
CA THR A 457 -12.87 -56.57 -19.01
C THR A 457 -14.30 -56.97 -18.61
N LYS A 458 -14.57 -57.26 -17.33
CA LYS A 458 -15.93 -57.47 -16.81
C LYS A 458 -16.72 -56.16 -16.65
N LEU A 459 -16.06 -55.08 -16.24
CA LEU A 459 -16.69 -53.78 -16.00
C LEU A 459 -16.95 -53.01 -17.31
N TYR A 460 -16.06 -53.11 -18.31
CA TYR A 460 -16.12 -52.33 -19.55
C TYR A 460 -15.73 -53.11 -20.82
N PRO A 461 -16.35 -54.27 -21.13
CA PRO A 461 -15.89 -55.17 -22.21
C PRO A 461 -15.87 -54.49 -23.59
N GLU A 462 -16.97 -53.86 -23.99
CA GLU A 462 -17.09 -53.22 -25.31
C GLU A 462 -16.22 -51.97 -25.42
N LYS A 463 -16.14 -51.17 -24.36
CA LYS A 463 -15.39 -49.91 -24.33
C LYS A 463 -13.88 -50.15 -24.33
N CYS A 464 -13.37 -51.14 -23.59
CA CYS A 464 -11.94 -51.47 -23.62
C CYS A 464 -11.50 -51.90 -25.02
N VAL A 465 -12.29 -52.75 -25.70
CA VAL A 465 -11.98 -53.19 -27.07
C VAL A 465 -12.12 -52.03 -28.07
N GLN A 466 -13.16 -51.22 -27.96
CA GLN A 466 -13.42 -50.09 -28.86
C GLN A 466 -12.37 -48.99 -28.76
N TYR A 467 -11.93 -48.64 -27.54
CA TYR A 467 -11.11 -47.47 -27.28
C TYR A 467 -9.62 -47.76 -27.06
N LEU A 468 -9.26 -48.90 -26.46
CA LEU A 468 -7.86 -49.29 -26.23
C LEU A 468 -7.35 -50.27 -27.30
N GLY A 469 -8.27 -51.07 -27.88
CA GLY A 469 -7.93 -52.06 -28.88
C GLY A 469 -7.29 -53.33 -28.31
N PRO A 470 -7.23 -54.41 -29.11
CA PRO A 470 -6.79 -55.73 -28.67
C PRO A 470 -5.30 -55.77 -28.26
N GLU A 471 -4.45 -54.97 -28.88
CA GLU A 471 -3.00 -54.93 -28.62
C GLU A 471 -2.68 -54.46 -27.19
N ILE A 472 -3.35 -53.41 -26.70
CA ILE A 472 -3.15 -52.90 -25.33
C ILE A 472 -3.68 -53.90 -24.31
N ILE A 473 -4.77 -54.61 -24.62
CA ILE A 473 -5.33 -55.66 -23.75
C ILE A 473 -4.35 -56.83 -23.62
N ILE A 474 -3.77 -57.30 -24.74
CA ILE A 474 -2.73 -58.34 -24.73
C ILE A 474 -1.52 -57.87 -23.90
N LEU A 475 -1.07 -56.62 -24.13
CA LEU A 475 0.04 -56.03 -23.38
C LEU A 475 -0.19 -56.00 -21.86
N ALA A 476 -1.42 -55.71 -21.43
CA ALA A 476 -1.80 -55.70 -20.01
C ALA A 476 -1.85 -57.12 -19.42
N LEU A 477 -2.28 -58.11 -20.20
CA LEU A 477 -2.28 -59.52 -19.80
C LEU A 477 -0.85 -60.06 -19.68
N ASP A 478 0.01 -59.77 -20.66
CA ASP A 478 1.42 -60.19 -20.66
C ASP A 478 2.20 -59.61 -19.47
N ARG A 479 1.91 -58.36 -19.07
CA ARG A 479 2.52 -57.73 -17.87
C ARG A 479 2.14 -58.44 -16.56
N LYS A 480 0.96 -59.08 -16.48
CA LYS A 480 0.50 -59.80 -15.28
C LYS A 480 1.10 -61.21 -15.16
N VAL A 481 1.56 -61.76 -16.28
CA VAL A 481 2.17 -63.11 -16.36
C VAL A 481 3.65 -63.09 -15.97
N LEU A 482 4.30 -61.93 -16.10
CA LEU A 482 5.63 -61.59 -15.56
C LEU A 482 5.53 -61.14 -14.11
#